data_AF-A0A2V8LL95-F1
#
_entry.id   AF-A0A2V8LL95-F1
#
_cell.length_a   1.000
_cell.length_b   1.000
_cell.length_c   1.000
_cell.angle_alpha   90.00
_cell.angle_beta   90.00
_cell.angle_gamma   90.00
#
_symmetry.space_group_name_H-M   'P 1'
#
loop_
_entity.id
_entity.type
_entity.pdbx_description
1 polymer ?
#
loop_
_entity_poly.entity_id
_entity_poly.type
_entity_poly.pdbx_seq_one_letter_code
_entity_poly.pdbx_strand_id
1 'polypeptide(L)'
;MKMLAEYGGFKFKNAGFEFYKHPPASAYDLNRLLFDLRQDPALCQRVIDNLDAVAAEYGLEPEQRKAAQGLVDVGGAKVLSKFVPPLVEAGAHPLSALMSVLTIYPMSKKAFEQQVTKN
;
A
#
# COMPACT_ATOMS: atom_id res chain seq x y z
N MET A 1 20.11 36.34 9.41
CA MET A 1 20.36 34.90 9.66
C MET A 1 19.82 34.37 11.01
N LYS A 2 19.12 35.14 11.85
CA LYS A 2 18.58 34.67 13.15
C LYS A 2 17.16 34.05 13.11
N MET A 3 16.36 34.35 12.09
CA MET A 3 14.92 34.02 12.04
C MET A 3 14.57 32.54 11.78
N LEU A 4 15.48 31.74 11.20
CA LEU A 4 15.18 30.34 10.82
C LEU A 4 15.33 29.34 11.97
N ALA A 5 16.05 29.70 13.04
CA ALA A 5 16.29 28.81 14.17
C ALA A 5 15.09 28.71 15.13
N GLU A 6 14.25 29.76 15.17
CA GLU A 6 13.12 29.87 16.10
C GLU A 6 11.97 28.91 15.77
N TYR A 7 11.85 28.49 14.51
CA TYR A 7 10.78 27.59 14.04
C TYR A 7 11.30 26.19 13.65
N GLY A 8 12.52 25.82 14.07
CA GLY A 8 13.06 24.48 13.79
C GLY A 8 13.48 24.27 12.34
N GLY A 9 14.18 25.24 11.74
CA GLY A 9 14.71 25.12 10.37
C GLY A 9 15.50 23.82 10.15
N PHE A 10 15.12 23.08 9.12
CA PHE A 10 15.74 21.80 8.75
C PHE A 10 17.23 21.99 8.42
N LYS A 11 18.10 21.25 9.11
CA LYS A 11 19.53 21.21 8.81
C LYS A 11 19.80 20.08 7.81
N PHE A 12 20.15 20.45 6.58
CA PHE A 12 20.58 19.50 5.56
C PHE A 12 21.81 18.72 6.04
N LYS A 13 21.71 17.38 6.07
CA LYS A 13 22.77 16.50 6.60
C LYS A 13 23.80 16.06 5.56
N ASN A 14 23.84 16.65 4.36
CA ASN A 14 24.68 16.21 3.24
C ASN A 14 24.57 14.70 2.90
N ALA A 15 23.50 14.03 3.33
CA ALA A 15 23.02 12.83 2.66
C ALA A 15 22.38 13.34 1.36
N GLY A 16 22.74 12.78 0.20
CA GLY A 16 22.17 13.19 -1.10
C GLY A 16 20.64 13.09 -1.14
N PHE A 17 20.05 13.29 -2.32
CA PHE A 17 18.60 13.21 -2.54
C PHE A 17 18.06 11.78 -2.34
N GLU A 18 18.03 11.26 -1.11
CA GLU A 18 17.41 9.98 -0.74
C GLU A 18 15.89 10.08 -0.66
N PHE A 19 15.30 11.16 -1.18
CA PHE A 19 13.90 11.48 -1.00
C PHE A 19 12.96 10.67 -1.92
N TYR A 20 13.49 9.95 -2.91
CA TYR A 20 12.69 9.06 -3.75
C TYR A 20 13.57 8.00 -4.44
N LYS A 21 13.42 6.74 -4.03
CA LYS A 21 13.94 5.60 -4.78
C LYS A 21 12.85 5.18 -5.76
N HIS A 22 13.17 5.16 -7.06
CA HIS A 22 12.28 4.55 -8.03
C HIS A 22 12.02 3.09 -7.65
N PRO A 23 10.77 2.60 -7.82
CA PRO A 23 10.48 1.18 -7.68
C PRO A 23 11.49 0.34 -8.47
N PRO A 24 12.01 -0.76 -7.90
CA PRO A 24 12.83 -1.68 -8.67
C PRO A 24 11.99 -2.30 -9.79
N ALA A 25 12.62 -2.68 -10.91
CA ALA A 25 11.92 -3.30 -12.04
C ALA A 25 11.18 -4.58 -11.63
N SER A 26 11.72 -5.33 -10.65
CA SER A 26 11.07 -6.52 -10.08
C SER A 26 9.74 -6.24 -9.37
N ALA A 27 9.45 -4.98 -9.02
CA ALA A 27 8.18 -4.57 -8.42
C ALA A 27 7.19 -4.02 -9.44
N TYR A 28 7.45 -4.17 -10.75
CA TYR A 28 6.54 -3.72 -11.80
C TYR A 28 5.12 -4.26 -11.59
N ASP A 29 4.96 -5.57 -11.40
CA ASP A 29 3.63 -6.18 -11.28
C ASP A 29 2.89 -5.81 -9.99
N LEU A 30 3.61 -5.65 -8.88
CA LEU A 30 3.03 -5.08 -7.66
C LEU A 30 2.51 -3.66 -7.93
N ASN A 31 3.29 -2.81 -8.60
CA ASN A 31 2.87 -1.45 -8.92
C ASN A 31 1.72 -1.41 -9.93
N ARG A 32 1.67 -2.36 -10.86
CA ARG A 32 0.55 -2.54 -11.80
C ARG A 32 -0.73 -2.90 -11.07
N LEU A 33 -0.70 -3.89 -10.17
CA LEU A 33 -1.84 -4.25 -9.32
C LEU A 33 -2.38 -3.05 -8.54
N LEU A 34 -1.49 -2.33 -7.85
CA LEU A 34 -1.85 -1.14 -7.09
C LEU A 34 -2.45 -0.04 -7.97
N PHE A 35 -1.91 0.14 -9.18
CA PHE A 35 -2.48 1.09 -10.14
C PHE A 35 -3.92 0.70 -10.54
N ASP A 36 -4.12 -0.56 -10.92
CA ASP A 36 -5.38 -1.09 -11.45
C ASP A 36 -6.49 -1.10 -10.39
N LEU A 37 -6.17 -1.40 -9.12
CA LEU A 37 -7.12 -1.35 -8.00
C LEU A 37 -7.81 0.01 -7.86
N ARG A 38 -7.14 1.10 -8.24
CA ARG A 38 -7.72 2.46 -8.15
C ARG A 38 -8.82 2.72 -9.17
N GLN A 39 -8.90 1.88 -10.21
CA GLN A 39 -9.79 2.06 -11.34
C GLN A 39 -10.81 0.92 -11.47
N ASP A 40 -10.57 -0.21 -10.81
CA ASP A 40 -11.39 -1.41 -10.91
C ASP A 40 -11.90 -1.90 -9.54
N PRO A 41 -13.15 -1.53 -9.17
CA PRO A 41 -13.79 -2.07 -7.98
C PRO A 41 -13.99 -3.59 -8.01
N ALA A 42 -14.14 -4.21 -9.18
CA ALA A 42 -14.27 -5.67 -9.27
C ALA A 42 -12.95 -6.34 -8.91
N LEU A 43 -11.82 -5.77 -9.32
CA LEU A 43 -10.49 -6.21 -8.88
C LEU A 43 -10.30 -6.07 -7.36
N CYS A 44 -10.75 -4.96 -6.76
CA CYS A 44 -10.76 -4.81 -5.30
C CYS A 44 -11.53 -5.94 -4.60
N GLN A 45 -12.71 -6.30 -5.12
CA GLN A 45 -13.49 -7.42 -4.57
C GLN A 45 -12.74 -8.75 -4.71
N ARG A 46 -12.14 -9.02 -5.88
CA ARG A 46 -11.34 -10.23 -6.12
C ARG A 46 -10.14 -10.34 -5.18
N VAL A 47 -9.47 -9.24 -4.87
CA VAL A 47 -8.37 -9.20 -3.88
C VAL A 47 -8.88 -9.58 -2.49
N ILE A 48 -10.03 -9.06 -2.08
CA ILE A 48 -10.63 -9.39 -0.77
C ILE A 48 -11.04 -10.86 -0.71
N ASP A 49 -11.61 -11.39 -1.78
CA ASP A 49 -12.14 -12.76 -1.82
C ASP A 49 -11.04 -13.82 -1.96
N ASN A 50 -10.02 -13.55 -2.78
CA ASN A 50 -8.93 -14.48 -3.07
C ASN A 50 -7.68 -13.76 -3.57
N LEU A 51 -6.94 -13.11 -2.65
CA LEU A 51 -5.67 -12.47 -2.95
C LEU A 51 -4.67 -13.42 -3.62
N ASP A 52 -4.66 -14.70 -3.25
CA ASP A 52 -3.70 -15.67 -3.77
C ASP A 52 -3.84 -15.89 -5.28
N ALA A 53 -5.09 -15.97 -5.76
CA ALA A 53 -5.37 -16.07 -7.19
C ALA A 53 -4.98 -14.80 -7.94
N VAL A 54 -5.26 -13.62 -7.38
CA VAL A 54 -4.87 -12.33 -7.99
C VAL A 54 -3.34 -12.18 -7.99
N ALA A 55 -2.67 -12.58 -6.92
CA ALA A 55 -1.22 -12.54 -6.82
C ALA A 55 -0.56 -13.44 -7.87
N ALA A 56 -1.13 -14.62 -8.13
CA ALA A 56 -0.67 -15.50 -9.19
C ALA A 56 -0.89 -14.90 -10.59
N GLU A 57 -2.05 -14.28 -10.84
CA GLU A 57 -2.35 -13.60 -12.13
C GLU A 57 -1.36 -12.46 -12.42
N TYR A 58 -1.03 -11.68 -11.41
CA TYR A 58 -0.08 -10.58 -11.56
C TYR A 58 1.38 -11.04 -11.49
N GLY A 59 1.67 -12.27 -11.09
CA GLY A 59 3.05 -12.74 -10.93
C GLY A 59 3.78 -12.10 -9.75
N LEU A 60 3.07 -11.86 -8.64
CA LEU A 60 3.68 -11.29 -7.45
C LEU A 60 4.68 -12.25 -6.81
N GLU A 61 5.87 -11.73 -6.52
CA GLU A 61 6.88 -12.44 -5.75
C GLU A 61 6.40 -12.72 -4.31
N PRO A 62 6.95 -13.72 -3.60
CA PRO A 62 6.49 -14.10 -2.26
C PRO A 62 6.42 -12.94 -1.25
N GLU A 63 7.42 -12.06 -1.23
CA GLU A 63 7.44 -10.90 -0.32
C GLU A 63 6.42 -9.82 -0.73
N GLN A 64 6.15 -9.67 -2.03
CA GLN A 64 5.14 -8.74 -2.54
C GLN A 64 3.74 -9.23 -2.21
N ARG A 65 3.48 -10.53 -2.36
CA ARG A 65 2.23 -11.17 -1.96
C ARG A 65 1.99 -11.03 -0.46
N LYS A 66 3.02 -11.26 0.35
CA LYS A 66 2.96 -11.05 1.80
C LYS A 66 2.63 -9.60 2.16
N ALA A 67 3.24 -8.62 1.49
CA ALA A 67 2.91 -7.21 1.70
C ALA A 67 1.48 -6.87 1.22
N ALA A 68 1.03 -7.45 0.10
CA ALA A 68 -0.30 -7.26 -0.45
C ALA A 68 -1.42 -7.81 0.44
N GLN A 69 -1.12 -8.72 1.37
CA GLN A 69 -2.08 -9.16 2.41
C GLN A 69 -2.64 -7.97 3.21
N GLY A 70 -1.86 -6.91 3.37
CA GLY A 70 -2.32 -5.67 3.99
C GLY A 70 -3.53 -5.02 3.31
N LEU A 71 -3.74 -5.27 2.01
CA LEU A 71 -4.91 -4.79 1.26
C LEU A 71 -6.21 -5.47 1.69
N VAL A 72 -6.12 -6.71 2.19
CA VAL A 72 -7.24 -7.47 2.74
C VAL A 72 -7.44 -7.10 4.21
N ASP A 73 -6.35 -7.06 4.98
CA ASP A 73 -6.39 -6.88 6.43
C ASP A 73 -6.78 -5.47 6.87
N VAL A 74 -6.64 -4.47 5.99
CA VAL A 74 -6.93 -3.05 6.30
C VAL A 74 -8.39 -2.83 6.77
N GLY A 75 -9.32 -3.71 6.43
CA GLY A 75 -10.73 -3.60 6.81
C GLY A 75 -10.96 -3.59 8.32
N GLY A 76 -10.14 -4.31 9.08
CA GLY A 76 -10.18 -4.32 10.55
C GLY A 76 -9.39 -3.20 11.21
N ALA A 77 -8.74 -2.32 10.44
CA ALA A 77 -7.78 -1.38 10.97
C ALA A 77 -8.37 -0.01 11.35
N LYS A 78 -7.79 0.57 12.41
CA LYS A 78 -8.06 1.97 12.81
C LYS A 78 -7.12 2.98 12.16
N VAL A 79 -5.92 2.54 11.75
CA VAL A 79 -4.87 3.40 11.17
C VAL A 79 -4.39 2.79 9.86
N LEU A 80 -4.90 3.31 8.74
CA LEU A 80 -4.65 2.75 7.41
C LEU A 80 -3.21 2.95 6.94
N SER A 81 -2.56 4.04 7.36
CA SER A 81 -1.18 4.36 6.96
C SER A 81 -0.17 3.29 7.39
N LYS A 82 -0.50 2.42 8.36
CA LYS A 82 0.36 1.32 8.79
C LYS A 82 0.57 0.24 7.72
N PHE A 83 -0.32 0.16 6.73
CA PHE A 83 -0.22 -0.83 5.64
C PHE A 83 0.61 -0.34 4.45
N VAL A 84 1.00 0.95 4.45
CA VAL A 84 1.79 1.53 3.36
C VAL A 84 3.27 1.13 3.44
N PRO A 85 3.97 1.19 4.59
CA PRO A 85 5.39 0.85 4.65
C PRO A 85 5.71 -0.57 4.14
N PRO A 86 4.97 -1.64 4.49
CA PRO A 86 5.26 -2.98 3.97
C PRO A 86 5.17 -3.07 2.43
N LEU A 87 4.21 -2.37 1.81
CA LEU A 87 4.10 -2.31 0.34
C LEU A 87 5.31 -1.58 -0.27
N VAL A 88 5.74 -0.48 0.35
CA VAL A 88 6.91 0.29 -0.11
C VAL A 88 8.20 -0.51 0.05
N GLU A 89 8.37 -1.22 1.16
CA GLU A 89 9.48 -2.15 1.38
C GLU A 89 9.52 -3.27 0.34
N ALA A 90 8.34 -3.75 -0.10
CA ALA A 90 8.20 -4.69 -1.21
C ALA A 90 8.39 -4.07 -2.61
N GLY A 91 8.71 -2.77 -2.69
CA GLY A 91 9.02 -2.05 -3.93
C GLY A 91 7.86 -1.25 -4.54
N ALA A 92 6.74 -1.10 -3.84
CA ALA A 92 5.66 -0.23 -4.30
C ALA A 92 6.04 1.25 -4.28
N HIS A 93 5.53 2.01 -5.23
CA HIS A 93 5.54 3.46 -5.19
C HIS A 93 4.72 3.93 -3.97
N PRO A 94 5.26 4.80 -3.08
CA PRO A 94 4.58 5.21 -1.84
C PRO A 94 3.18 5.80 -2.05
N LEU A 95 3.04 6.72 -3.01
CA LEU A 95 1.72 7.27 -3.35
C LEU A 95 0.77 6.21 -3.94
N SER A 96 1.25 5.32 -4.81
CA SER A 96 0.41 4.25 -5.37
C SER A 96 -0.10 3.32 -4.26
N ALA A 97 0.78 2.92 -3.33
CA ALA A 97 0.43 2.13 -2.16
C ALA A 97 -0.62 2.82 -1.28
N LEU A 98 -0.39 4.09 -0.90
CA LEU A 98 -1.34 4.86 -0.10
C LEU A 98 -2.72 4.96 -0.77
N MET A 99 -2.74 5.31 -2.06
CA MET A 99 -3.98 5.47 -2.80
C MET A 99 -4.73 4.14 -2.91
N SER A 100 -4.04 3.03 -3.16
CA SER A 100 -4.66 1.70 -3.25
C SER A 100 -5.25 1.24 -1.93
N VAL A 101 -4.53 1.45 -0.82
CA VAL A 101 -5.02 1.18 0.54
C VAL A 101 -6.29 1.97 0.83
N LEU A 102 -6.32 3.26 0.47
CA LEU A 102 -7.51 4.10 0.64
C LEU A 102 -8.67 3.66 -0.26
N THR A 103 -8.39 3.22 -1.50
CA THR A 103 -9.42 2.75 -2.43
C THR A 103 -10.08 1.46 -1.96
N ILE A 104 -9.29 0.46 -1.53
CA ILE A 104 -9.85 -0.85 -1.18
C ILE A 104 -10.51 -0.85 0.21
N TYR A 105 -10.11 0.07 1.10
CA TYR A 105 -10.55 0.09 2.49
C TYR A 105 -12.08 0.04 2.70
N PRO A 106 -12.92 0.85 2.04
CA PRO A 106 -14.37 0.79 2.27
C PRO A 106 -14.97 -0.58 1.98
N MET A 107 -14.46 -1.27 0.96
CA MET A 107 -14.90 -2.61 0.58
C MET A 107 -14.38 -3.66 1.56
N SER A 108 -13.10 -3.60 1.90
CA SER A 108 -12.48 -4.50 2.87
C SER A 108 -13.12 -4.36 4.26
N LYS A 109 -13.44 -3.13 4.71
CA LYS A 109 -14.15 -2.86 5.96
C LYS A 109 -15.54 -3.51 5.98
N LYS A 110 -16.31 -3.35 4.90
CA LYS A 110 -17.63 -3.97 4.78
C LYS A 110 -17.53 -5.50 4.85
N ALA A 111 -16.55 -6.10 4.16
CA ALA A 111 -16.33 -7.54 4.21
C ALA A 111 -15.93 -8.01 5.60
N PHE A 112 -15.04 -7.28 6.29
CA PHE A 112 -14.64 -7.55 7.67
C PHE A 112 -15.84 -7.51 8.63
N GLU A 113 -16.66 -6.46 8.56
CA GLU A 113 -17.87 -6.33 9.41
C GLU A 113 -18.84 -7.50 9.19
N GLN A 114 -19.03 -7.93 7.94
CA GLN A 114 -19.86 -9.09 7.59
C GLN A 114 -19.31 -10.41 8.10
N GLN A 115 -17.98 -10.57 8.15
CA GLN A 115 -17.35 -11.75 8.77
C GLN A 115 -17.54 -11.74 10.28
N VAL A 116 -17.37 -10.59 10.94
CA VAL A 116 -17.57 -10.44 12.38
C VAL A 116 -19.02 -10.70 12.80
N THR A 117 -20.01 -10.33 11.98
CA THR A 117 -21.44 -10.58 12.31
C THR A 117 -21.87 -12.04 12.12
N LYS A 118 -21.10 -12.84 11.37
CA LYS A 118 -21.40 -14.25 11.11
C LYS A 118 -20.80 -15.20 12.15
N ASN A 119 -19.86 -14.71 12.96
CA ASN A 119 -19.20 -15.44 14.04
C ASN A 119 -19.77 -15.08 15.40
#